data_AF-A0A257TN47-F1
#
_entry.id   AF-A0A257TN47-F1
#
_cell.length_a   1.000
_cell.length_b   1.000
_cell.length_c   1.000
_cell.angle_alpha   90.00
_cell.angle_beta   90.00
_cell.angle_gamma   90.00
#
_symmetry.space_group_name_H-M   'P 1'
#
loop_
_entity.id
_entity.type
_entity.pdbx_description
1 polymer ?
#
loop_
_entity_poly.entity_id
_entity_poly.type
_entity_poly.pdbx_seq_one_letter_code
_entity_poly.pdbx_strand_id
1 'polypeptide(L)'
;MRATEQDLEDLRRRLQAGEIGGGILFRGRDPDSFQPFASRISGPGEEPVSYPNMSVSGFFQQDTAFFSQDQNSQKTFGPLQNGADFRRARVALLGNAAENMNYFMEFDFALPGHPSFRDIWAEVTNLPIFGHLRMGYFKAPFGLEELDSARQLIFLERANPVNVFAPFRRMGVMTYGNLESGRATWAASITRALADPYGADIGNSGGWAGTGRATFLPYYDEPSGGRHYLHLGASYELAYPGNNQFRYRTVPEVFIGSQQSAGAIGNSGATLPGPLNGTPFFVDSGTLNTDHFSLYGTEMAGSWGAFNFQSEWMATTASQVHNPAVFMQGAYFSASYFLTGEHRPFIRPAGTLGSVVPFENFFALRNGQGWGRGAWEVASRLS
;
A
#
# COMPACT_ATOMS: atom_id res chain seq x y z
N MET A 1 -5.04 -17.24 -44.88
CA MET A 1 -6.01 -18.21 -44.33
C MET A 1 -6.91 -17.45 -43.37
N ARG A 2 -8.22 -17.38 -43.63
CA ARG A 2 -9.17 -16.74 -42.69
C ARG A 2 -9.49 -17.76 -41.60
N ALA A 3 -9.32 -17.40 -40.34
CA ALA A 3 -9.70 -18.23 -39.21
C ALA A 3 -11.20 -18.56 -39.27
N THR A 4 -11.57 -19.79 -38.93
CA THR A 4 -12.97 -20.22 -38.91
C THR A 4 -13.69 -19.64 -37.69
N GLU A 5 -15.02 -19.58 -37.69
CA GLU A 5 -15.79 -19.11 -36.52
C GLU A 5 -15.51 -19.93 -35.25
N GLN A 6 -15.26 -21.24 -35.41
CA GLN A 6 -14.84 -22.10 -34.30
C GLN A 6 -13.48 -21.71 -33.72
N ASP A 7 -12.52 -21.32 -34.56
CA ASP A 7 -11.22 -20.83 -34.09
C ASP A 7 -11.36 -19.52 -33.30
N LEU A 8 -12.29 -18.65 -33.69
CA LEU A 8 -12.56 -17.38 -33.01
C LEU A 8 -13.35 -17.57 -31.71
N GLU A 9 -14.25 -18.54 -31.65
CA GLU A 9 -14.95 -18.91 -30.42
C GLU A 9 -14.03 -19.59 -29.41
N ASP A 10 -13.14 -20.48 -29.85
CA ASP A 10 -12.11 -21.07 -29.01
C ASP A 10 -11.16 -19.99 -28.47
N LEU A 11 -10.74 -19.05 -29.33
CA LEU A 11 -9.92 -17.90 -28.92
C LEU A 11 -10.64 -17.02 -27.88
N ARG A 12 -11.94 -16.75 -28.06
CA ARG A 12 -12.75 -15.97 -27.11
C ARG A 12 -12.93 -16.71 -25.78
N ARG A 13 -13.18 -18.01 -25.82
CA ARG A 13 -13.33 -18.85 -24.64
C ARG A 13 -12.04 -18.91 -23.84
N ARG A 14 -10.91 -19.05 -24.53
CA ARG A 14 -9.58 -19.07 -23.93
C ARG A 14 -9.10 -17.68 -23.49
N LEU A 15 -9.57 -16.59 -24.13
CA LEU A 15 -9.39 -15.22 -23.64
C LEU A 15 -10.20 -14.95 -22.35
N GLN A 16 -11.45 -15.45 -22.28
CA GLN A 16 -12.29 -15.36 -21.08
C GLN A 16 -11.77 -16.24 -19.93
N ALA A 17 -11.12 -17.36 -20.26
CA ALA A 17 -10.44 -18.24 -19.30
C ALA A 17 -9.00 -17.80 -18.95
N GLY A 18 -8.46 -16.78 -19.63
CA GLY A 18 -7.10 -16.27 -19.39
C GLY A 18 -5.95 -17.12 -19.97
N GLU A 19 -6.25 -18.08 -20.85
CA GLU A 19 -5.32 -19.10 -21.37
C GLU A 19 -4.54 -18.67 -22.63
N ILE A 20 -4.94 -17.60 -23.32
CA ILE A 20 -4.15 -17.04 -24.42
C ILE A 20 -4.03 -15.52 -24.27
N GLY A 21 -2.84 -15.12 -23.86
CA GLY A 21 -2.43 -13.73 -23.62
C GLY A 21 -0.97 -13.76 -23.23
N GLY A 22 -0.12 -14.19 -24.17
CA GLY A 22 1.32 -14.30 -23.99
C GLY A 22 1.94 -12.97 -23.56
N GLY A 23 2.50 -13.01 -22.37
CA GLY A 23 3.08 -11.91 -21.63
C GLY A 23 2.69 -12.14 -20.18
N ILE A 24 3.63 -12.65 -19.38
CA ILE A 24 3.51 -12.82 -17.94
C ILE A 24 3.34 -11.42 -17.33
N LEU A 25 2.16 -10.86 -17.49
CA LEU A 25 1.66 -9.74 -16.72
C LEU A 25 0.93 -10.41 -15.58
N PHE A 26 1.38 -10.12 -14.37
CA PHE A 26 0.66 -10.29 -13.12
C PHE A 26 -0.63 -9.46 -13.17
N ARG A 27 -1.55 -9.77 -14.09
CA ARG A 27 -2.88 -9.18 -14.13
C ARG A 27 -3.63 -9.76 -12.93
N GLY A 28 -3.68 -8.97 -11.86
CA GLY A 28 -4.53 -9.24 -10.69
C GLY A 28 -3.80 -9.57 -9.39
N ARG A 29 -2.46 -9.63 -9.33
CA ARG A 29 -1.72 -9.73 -8.07
C ARG A 29 -0.93 -8.46 -7.83
N ASP A 30 -1.32 -7.70 -6.83
CA ASP A 30 -0.51 -6.58 -6.39
C ASP A 30 0.60 -7.08 -5.46
N PRO A 31 1.87 -6.98 -5.84
CA PRO A 31 2.98 -7.44 -5.00
C PRO A 31 3.06 -6.71 -3.65
N ASP A 32 2.49 -5.49 -3.56
CA ASP A 32 2.47 -4.68 -2.34
C ASP A 32 1.32 -5.03 -1.39
N SER A 33 0.44 -5.96 -1.77
CA SER A 33 -0.74 -6.36 -0.97
C SER A 33 -0.43 -7.50 0.01
N PHE A 34 -1.25 -7.63 1.06
CA PHE A 34 -1.22 -8.69 2.07
C PHE A 34 -1.64 -10.07 1.53
N GLN A 35 -1.43 -10.32 0.24
CA GLN A 35 -1.75 -11.57 -0.41
C GLN A 35 -0.55 -12.51 -0.29
N PRO A 36 -0.73 -13.76 0.16
CA PRO A 36 0.22 -14.80 -0.21
C PRO A 36 0.19 -14.93 -1.74
N PHE A 37 1.34 -15.13 -2.37
CA PHE A 37 1.34 -15.55 -3.77
C PHE A 37 0.66 -16.91 -3.82
N ALA A 38 -0.54 -17.01 -4.41
CA ALA A 38 -1.18 -18.30 -4.60
C ALA A 38 -0.21 -19.24 -5.34
N SER A 39 -0.05 -20.46 -4.83
CA SER A 39 0.74 -21.50 -5.48
C SER A 39 0.26 -21.65 -6.91
N ARG A 40 1.19 -21.60 -7.88
CA ARG A 40 0.85 -21.95 -9.25
C ARG A 40 0.78 -23.47 -9.29
N ILE A 41 -0.42 -24.02 -9.13
CA ILE A 41 -0.69 -25.42 -9.42
C ILE A 41 -0.80 -25.51 -10.94
N SER A 42 0.12 -26.21 -11.59
CA SER A 42 0.06 -26.47 -13.03
C SER A 42 -1.26 -27.17 -13.35
N GLY A 43 -2.08 -26.57 -14.22
CA GLY A 43 -3.29 -27.21 -14.75
C GLY A 43 -2.94 -28.45 -15.59
N PRO A 44 -3.91 -29.33 -15.90
CA PRO A 44 -3.67 -30.46 -16.78
C PRO A 44 -3.17 -29.98 -18.16
N GLY A 45 -1.89 -30.22 -18.47
CA GLY A 45 -1.25 -29.79 -19.72
C GLY A 45 -0.31 -28.58 -19.60
N GLU A 46 -0.19 -27.95 -18.43
CA GLU A 46 0.88 -26.99 -18.16
C GLU A 46 2.17 -27.71 -17.73
N GLU A 47 3.34 -27.18 -18.12
CA GLU A 47 4.61 -27.73 -17.66
C GLU A 47 4.71 -27.70 -16.12
N PRO A 48 5.33 -28.72 -15.49
CA PRO A 48 5.55 -28.73 -14.06
C PRO A 48 6.28 -27.47 -13.61
N VAL A 49 5.75 -26.80 -12.58
CA VAL A 49 6.41 -25.62 -12.01
C VAL A 49 7.70 -26.05 -11.32
N SER A 50 8.83 -25.56 -11.82
CA SER A 50 10.14 -25.75 -11.18
C SER A 50 10.40 -24.67 -10.14
N TYR A 51 11.07 -25.05 -9.05
CA TYR A 51 11.46 -24.15 -7.97
C TYR A 51 12.99 -24.08 -7.86
N PRO A 52 13.57 -22.91 -7.50
CA PRO A 52 12.89 -21.63 -7.30
C PRO A 52 12.40 -21.05 -8.63
N ASN A 53 11.22 -20.43 -8.61
CA ASN A 53 10.74 -19.62 -9.73
C ASN A 53 10.89 -18.14 -9.39
N MET A 54 10.88 -17.29 -10.41
CA MET A 54 10.96 -15.84 -10.23
C MET A 54 10.15 -15.11 -11.29
N SER A 55 9.78 -13.88 -10.95
CA SER A 55 9.21 -12.92 -11.87
C SER A 55 9.62 -11.53 -11.48
N VAL A 56 9.75 -10.68 -12.49
CA VAL A 56 10.12 -9.28 -12.32
C VAL A 56 8.89 -8.42 -12.57
N SER A 57 8.64 -7.49 -11.66
CA SER A 57 7.62 -6.45 -11.80
C SER A 57 8.28 -5.09 -11.55
N GLY A 58 7.57 -4.02 -11.91
CA GLY A 58 8.01 -2.68 -11.65
C GLY A 58 6.97 -1.68 -12.09
N PHE A 59 7.14 -0.44 -11.65
CA PHE A 59 6.37 0.70 -12.11
C PHE A 59 7.13 1.98 -11.79
N PHE A 60 6.74 3.06 -12.45
CA PHE A 60 7.18 4.39 -12.06
C PHE A 60 5.98 5.33 -12.04
N GLN A 61 6.09 6.39 -11.24
CA GLN A 61 5.17 7.51 -11.18
C GLN A 61 6.01 8.77 -11.25
N GLN A 62 5.73 9.61 -12.24
CA GLN A 62 6.36 10.90 -12.43
C GLN A 62 5.33 11.98 -12.10
N ASP A 63 5.66 12.85 -11.16
CA ASP A 63 4.77 13.90 -10.73
C ASP A 63 5.29 15.25 -11.22
N THR A 64 4.38 16.19 -11.43
CA THR A 64 4.70 17.59 -11.72
C THR A 64 3.66 18.45 -11.02
N ALA A 65 4.12 19.36 -10.17
CA ALA A 65 3.23 20.24 -9.42
C ALA A 65 3.59 21.71 -9.61
N PHE A 66 2.53 22.53 -9.64
CA PHE A 66 2.60 23.98 -9.66
C PHE A 66 1.87 24.50 -8.44
N PHE A 67 2.56 25.26 -7.60
CA PHE A 67 2.04 25.75 -6.34
C PHE A 67 1.64 27.22 -6.44
N SER A 68 0.53 27.55 -5.80
CA SER A 68 0.14 28.91 -5.46
C SER A 68 -0.13 28.95 -3.97
N GLN A 69 0.35 29.97 -3.29
CA GLN A 69 0.20 30.13 -1.84
C GLN A 69 -0.33 31.51 -1.50
N ASP A 70 -1.20 31.57 -0.50
CA ASP A 70 -1.54 32.82 0.16
C ASP A 70 -0.37 33.36 1.01
N GLN A 71 -0.52 34.59 1.51
CA GLN A 71 0.53 35.25 2.31
C GLN A 71 0.83 34.53 3.63
N ASN A 72 -0.17 33.85 4.22
CA ASN A 72 0.02 33.17 5.50
C ASN A 72 0.86 31.90 5.29
N SER A 73 0.52 31.09 4.28
CA SER A 73 1.27 29.90 3.91
C SER A 73 2.72 30.22 3.53
N GLN A 74 2.96 31.29 2.76
CA GLN A 74 4.33 31.73 2.43
C GLN A 74 5.12 32.16 3.67
N LYS A 75 4.50 32.86 4.63
CA LYS A 75 5.16 33.24 5.89
C LYS A 75 5.49 32.03 6.75
N THR A 76 4.61 31.03 6.79
CA THR A 76 4.78 29.84 7.66
C THR A 76 5.76 28.83 7.07
N PHE A 77 5.68 28.55 5.77
CA PHE A 77 6.40 27.43 5.13
C PHE A 77 7.45 27.88 4.11
N GLY A 78 7.57 29.19 3.87
CA GLY A 78 8.33 29.73 2.76
C GLY A 78 7.61 29.56 1.41
N PRO A 79 8.18 30.12 0.33
CA PRO A 79 7.66 29.96 -1.01
C PRO A 79 7.90 28.54 -1.52
N LEU A 80 6.82 27.80 -1.77
CA LEU A 80 6.84 26.50 -2.43
C LEU A 80 7.35 26.65 -3.86
N GLN A 81 8.21 25.73 -4.27
CA GLN A 81 8.78 25.72 -5.60
C GLN A 81 7.99 24.75 -6.50
N ASN A 82 7.67 25.20 -7.72
CA ASN A 82 7.14 24.32 -8.76
C ASN A 82 8.23 23.31 -9.16
N GLY A 83 7.84 22.12 -9.57
CA GLY A 83 8.81 21.13 -9.98
C GLY A 83 8.21 19.86 -10.55
N ALA A 84 9.10 18.96 -10.93
CA ALA A 84 8.79 17.62 -11.37
C ALA A 84 9.81 16.64 -10.77
N ASP A 85 9.35 15.44 -10.42
CA ASP A 85 10.20 14.38 -9.91
C ASP A 85 9.65 13.01 -10.33
N PHE A 86 10.42 11.95 -10.02
CA PHE A 86 9.82 10.64 -9.88
C PHE A 86 9.32 10.52 -8.45
N ARG A 87 8.02 10.35 -8.27
CA ARG A 87 7.45 10.07 -6.96
C ARG A 87 7.79 8.65 -6.49
N ARG A 88 7.81 7.71 -7.44
CA ARG A 88 8.18 6.29 -7.26
C ARG A 88 8.85 5.78 -8.52
N ALA A 89 9.90 4.97 -8.38
CA ALA A 89 10.50 4.23 -9.48
C ALA A 89 10.95 2.88 -8.91
N ARG A 90 10.11 1.85 -9.05
CA ARG A 90 10.28 0.59 -8.35
C ARG A 90 10.56 -0.58 -9.28
N VAL A 91 11.46 -1.43 -8.84
CA VAL A 91 11.72 -2.74 -9.42
C VAL A 91 11.54 -3.77 -8.32
N ALA A 92 10.79 -4.82 -8.64
CA ALA A 92 10.43 -5.87 -7.72
C ALA A 92 10.70 -7.24 -8.31
N LEU A 93 11.17 -8.15 -7.48
CA LEU A 93 11.38 -9.56 -7.79
C LEU A 93 10.54 -10.37 -6.80
N LEU A 94 9.67 -11.21 -7.33
CA LEU A 94 8.75 -12.06 -6.57
C LEU A 94 8.81 -13.49 -7.11
N GLY A 95 8.59 -14.45 -6.23
CA GLY A 95 8.48 -15.85 -6.63
C GLY A 95 8.26 -16.80 -5.48
N ASN A 96 8.35 -18.08 -5.80
CA ASN A 96 8.28 -19.18 -4.86
C ASN A 96 9.64 -19.88 -4.79
N ALA A 97 10.18 -20.03 -3.59
CA ALA A 97 11.38 -20.82 -3.33
C ALA A 97 11.07 -22.32 -3.23
N ALA A 98 9.84 -22.65 -2.82
CA ALA A 98 9.27 -23.99 -2.76
C ALA A 98 7.73 -23.86 -2.86
N GLU A 99 7.02 -24.98 -2.91
CA GLU A 99 5.55 -25.02 -3.06
C GLU A 99 4.79 -24.14 -2.04
N ASN A 100 5.26 -24.10 -0.79
CA ASN A 100 4.67 -23.32 0.29
C ASN A 100 5.54 -22.15 0.77
N MET A 101 6.61 -21.80 0.05
CA MET A 101 7.55 -20.74 0.43
C MET A 101 7.61 -19.63 -0.61
N ASN A 102 7.19 -18.44 -0.20
CA ASN A 102 7.16 -17.22 -1.01
C ASN A 102 8.33 -16.31 -0.65
N TYR A 103 8.77 -15.50 -1.60
CA TYR A 103 9.71 -14.42 -1.35
C TYR A 103 9.39 -13.19 -2.19
N PHE A 104 9.69 -12.01 -1.65
CA PHE A 104 9.50 -10.73 -2.32
C PHE A 104 10.63 -9.76 -1.98
N MET A 105 11.16 -9.13 -3.02
CA MET A 105 12.19 -8.10 -2.92
C MET A 105 11.82 -6.91 -3.80
N GLU A 106 11.53 -5.76 -3.22
CA GLU A 106 11.22 -4.52 -3.93
C GLU A 106 12.15 -3.37 -3.52
N PHE A 107 12.69 -2.69 -4.51
CA PHE A 107 13.61 -1.55 -4.37
C PHE A 107 13.01 -0.32 -5.04
N ASP A 108 13.12 0.83 -4.37
CA ASP A 108 12.65 2.11 -4.86
C ASP A 108 13.81 3.07 -5.12
N PHE A 109 13.95 3.47 -6.38
CA PHE A 109 15.00 4.33 -6.90
C PHE A 109 14.61 5.81 -6.90
N ALA A 110 13.41 6.17 -6.45
CA ALA A 110 12.93 7.54 -6.38
C ALA A 110 12.89 8.10 -4.96
N LEU A 111 12.83 7.22 -3.94
CA LEU A 111 12.93 7.67 -2.55
C LEU A 111 14.38 7.83 -2.07
N PRO A 112 14.58 8.75 -1.08
CA PRO A 112 15.87 8.91 -0.42
C PRO A 112 16.54 7.59 -0.02
N GLY A 113 17.86 7.54 -0.17
CA GLY A 113 18.66 6.34 0.07
C GLY A 113 18.86 5.44 -1.16
N HIS A 114 18.28 5.81 -2.31
CA HIS A 114 18.46 5.26 -3.67
C HIS A 114 19.53 4.15 -3.84
N PRO A 115 19.12 2.86 -3.96
CA PRO A 115 17.75 2.37 -3.77
C PRO A 115 17.39 2.24 -2.28
N SER A 116 16.18 2.68 -1.94
CA SER A 116 15.57 2.36 -0.64
C SER A 116 14.85 1.02 -0.69
N PHE A 117 14.79 0.32 0.44
CA PHE A 117 14.06 -0.94 0.56
C PHE A 117 12.58 -0.68 0.76
N ARG A 118 11.76 -1.46 0.04
CA ARG A 118 10.32 -1.56 0.28
C ARG A 118 10.06 -2.86 0.99
N ASP A 119 9.64 -3.88 0.28
CA ASP A 119 9.39 -5.19 0.86
C ASP A 119 10.58 -6.11 0.59
N ILE A 120 11.18 -6.65 1.64
CA ILE A 120 12.28 -7.61 1.58
C ILE A 120 11.95 -8.73 2.56
N TRP A 121 11.23 -9.76 2.13
CA TRP A 121 10.74 -10.80 3.02
C TRP A 121 10.66 -12.18 2.37
N ALA A 122 10.63 -13.20 3.23
CA ALA A 122 10.25 -14.56 2.91
C ALA A 122 9.03 -14.98 3.74
N GLU A 123 8.23 -15.90 3.23
CA GLU A 123 6.98 -16.31 3.86
C GLU A 123 6.70 -17.79 3.66
N VAL A 124 6.27 -18.46 4.73
CA VAL A 124 5.71 -19.81 4.68
C VAL A 124 4.20 -19.70 4.71
N THR A 125 3.53 -20.38 3.78
CA THR A 125 2.08 -20.29 3.59
C THR A 125 1.36 -21.54 4.08
N ASN A 126 0.06 -21.40 4.37
CA ASN A 126 -0.86 -22.50 4.69
C ASN A 126 -0.46 -23.33 5.91
N LEU A 127 0.05 -22.67 6.96
CA LEU A 127 0.31 -23.27 8.25
C LEU A 127 -1.03 -23.54 8.99
N PRO A 128 -1.27 -24.76 9.50
CA PRO A 128 -2.56 -25.15 10.08
C PRO A 128 -3.09 -24.26 11.21
N ILE A 129 -2.19 -23.64 11.99
CA ILE A 129 -2.55 -22.80 13.14
C ILE A 129 -2.33 -21.31 12.84
N PHE A 130 -1.25 -20.98 12.12
CA PHE A 130 -0.78 -19.60 11.95
C PHE A 130 -1.22 -18.96 10.62
N GLY A 131 -1.92 -19.69 9.74
CA GLY A 131 -2.26 -19.21 8.40
C GLY A 131 -0.99 -19.03 7.57
N HIS A 132 -0.43 -17.82 7.57
CA HIS A 132 0.83 -17.49 6.92
C HIS A 132 1.83 -16.96 7.95
N LEU A 133 3.12 -17.24 7.76
CA LEU A 133 4.22 -16.71 8.57
C LEU A 133 5.21 -15.98 7.66
N ARG A 134 5.30 -14.66 7.80
CA ARG A 134 6.21 -13.79 7.06
C ARG A 134 7.35 -13.30 7.95
N MET A 135 8.57 -13.30 7.42
CA MET A 135 9.79 -12.82 8.08
C MET A 135 10.53 -11.86 7.15
N GLY A 136 11.00 -10.73 7.69
CA GLY A 136 11.83 -9.78 6.94
C GLY A 136 11.40 -8.34 7.19
N TYR A 137 11.54 -7.50 6.18
CA TYR A 137 11.15 -6.09 6.18
C TYR A 137 9.86 -5.92 5.35
N PHE A 138 8.76 -5.58 6.02
CA PHE A 138 7.41 -5.55 5.43
C PHE A 138 6.54 -4.50 6.14
N LYS A 139 5.41 -4.12 5.54
CA LYS A 139 4.43 -3.21 6.16
C LYS A 139 3.83 -3.83 7.42
N ALA A 140 3.84 -3.12 8.54
CA ALA A 140 3.10 -3.57 9.73
C ALA A 140 1.59 -3.64 9.41
N PRO A 141 0.84 -4.62 9.95
CA PRO A 141 -0.57 -4.80 9.63
C PRO A 141 -1.42 -3.71 10.29
N PHE A 142 -1.52 -2.54 9.66
CA PHE A 142 -2.23 -1.40 10.23
C PHE A 142 -2.86 -0.52 9.16
N GLY A 143 -4.16 -0.25 9.28
CA GLY A 143 -4.92 0.59 8.36
C GLY A 143 -5.19 -0.07 7.01
N LEU A 144 -6.02 0.55 6.18
CA LEU A 144 -6.38 0.05 4.85
C LEU A 144 -5.48 0.67 3.77
N GLU A 145 -5.42 2.00 3.70
CA GLU A 145 -4.68 2.71 2.64
C GLU A 145 -3.17 2.49 2.73
N GLU A 146 -2.63 2.25 3.93
CA GLU A 146 -1.21 1.91 4.08
C GLU A 146 -0.90 0.54 3.47
N LEU A 147 -1.77 -0.44 3.69
CA LEU A 147 -1.59 -1.80 3.19
C LEU A 147 -1.92 -1.91 1.71
N ASP A 148 -2.80 -1.06 1.20
CA ASP A 148 -3.02 -0.90 -0.24
C ASP A 148 -1.73 -0.51 -0.95
N SER A 149 -1.66 -0.93 -2.21
CA SER A 149 -0.53 -0.64 -3.08
C SER A 149 -0.51 0.82 -3.50
N ALA A 150 0.69 1.36 -3.61
CA ALA A 150 0.90 2.69 -4.15
C ALA A 150 0.44 2.82 -5.62
N ARG A 151 0.27 1.70 -6.33
CA ARG A 151 -0.27 1.67 -7.71
C ARG A 151 -1.78 1.95 -7.78
N GLN A 152 -2.48 1.80 -6.66
CA GLN A 152 -3.94 1.78 -6.61
C GLN A 152 -4.54 2.97 -5.85
N LEU A 153 -3.69 3.85 -5.32
CA LEU A 153 -4.14 5.07 -4.64
C LEU A 153 -4.99 5.91 -5.59
N ILE A 154 -6.10 6.43 -5.05
CA ILE A 154 -7.02 7.32 -5.78
C ILE A 154 -6.37 8.69 -5.99
N PHE A 155 -5.58 9.13 -5.01
CA PHE A 155 -4.88 10.41 -4.99
C PHE A 155 -3.37 10.20 -5.14
N LEU A 156 -2.64 11.27 -5.45
CA LEU A 156 -1.18 11.25 -5.65
C LEU A 156 -0.43 10.72 -4.41
N GLU A 157 -0.92 11.12 -3.24
CA GLU A 157 -0.44 10.64 -1.94
C GLU A 157 -1.52 9.91 -1.16
N ARG A 158 -1.09 9.07 -0.22
CA ARG A 158 -1.96 8.60 0.87
C ARG A 158 -2.49 9.77 1.68
N ALA A 159 -3.58 9.54 2.40
CA ALA A 159 -4.15 10.56 3.26
C ALA A 159 -3.14 11.00 4.33
N ASN A 160 -3.20 12.27 4.71
CA ASN A 160 -2.29 12.84 5.71
C ASN A 160 -2.24 12.05 7.03
N PRO A 161 -3.38 11.69 7.66
CA PRO A 161 -3.38 10.86 8.86
C PRO A 161 -2.65 9.52 8.66
N VAL A 162 -2.78 8.89 7.50
CA VAL A 162 -2.11 7.62 7.18
C VAL A 162 -0.60 7.83 7.09
N ASN A 163 -0.13 8.84 6.34
CA ASN A 163 1.30 9.16 6.23
C ASN A 163 1.95 9.49 7.58
N VAL A 164 1.21 10.15 8.48
CA VAL A 164 1.68 10.52 9.81
C VAL A 164 1.74 9.31 10.74
N PHE A 165 0.60 8.64 10.91
CA PHE A 165 0.40 7.72 12.02
C PHE A 165 0.72 6.28 11.68
N ALA A 166 0.39 5.82 10.46
CA ALA A 166 0.48 4.41 10.12
C ALA A 166 1.94 3.91 10.27
N PRO A 167 2.15 2.77 10.96
CA PRO A 167 3.44 2.13 11.03
C PRO A 167 3.74 1.60 9.63
N PHE A 168 4.77 2.18 9.00
CA PHE A 168 5.17 1.84 7.65
C PHE A 168 5.82 0.44 7.62
N ARG A 169 6.95 0.29 6.93
CA ARG A 169 7.67 -0.97 6.86
C ARG A 169 8.66 -1.10 8.00
N ARG A 170 8.70 -2.27 8.64
CA ARG A 170 9.59 -2.56 9.76
C ARG A 170 10.10 -4.00 9.69
N MET A 171 11.25 -4.24 10.29
CA MET A 171 11.89 -5.55 10.30
C MET A 171 11.28 -6.43 11.40
N GLY A 172 10.84 -7.64 11.08
CA GLY A 172 10.24 -8.52 12.09
C GLY A 172 9.66 -9.81 11.54
N VAL A 173 8.63 -10.29 12.24
CA VAL A 173 7.84 -11.49 11.90
C VAL A 173 6.36 -11.17 12.04
N MET A 174 5.55 -11.70 11.12
CA MET A 174 4.11 -11.50 11.07
C MET A 174 3.39 -12.81 10.77
N THR A 175 2.25 -13.00 11.44
CA THR A 175 1.28 -14.05 11.13
C THR A 175 -0.05 -13.42 10.73
N TYR A 176 -0.72 -14.03 9.75
CA TYR A 176 -2.00 -13.54 9.28
C TYR A 176 -2.81 -14.64 8.59
N GLY A 177 -4.11 -14.41 8.48
CA GLY A 177 -5.02 -15.31 7.80
C GLY A 177 -6.43 -14.74 7.67
N ASN A 178 -7.32 -15.56 7.14
CA ASN A 178 -8.72 -15.23 6.95
C ASN A 178 -9.61 -16.38 7.38
N LEU A 179 -10.87 -16.09 7.69
CA LEU A 179 -11.88 -17.13 7.88
C LEU A 179 -12.16 -17.83 6.54
N GLU A 180 -12.61 -19.09 6.61
CA GLU A 180 -13.01 -19.88 5.43
C GLU A 180 -14.10 -19.17 4.59
N SER A 181 -14.97 -18.41 5.24
CA SER A 181 -16.00 -17.60 4.57
C SER A 181 -15.43 -16.45 3.72
N GLY A 182 -14.15 -16.10 3.88
CA GLY A 182 -13.51 -14.93 3.27
C GLY A 182 -14.06 -13.59 3.76
N ARG A 183 -14.89 -13.58 4.81
CA ARG A 183 -15.55 -12.36 5.32
C ARG A 183 -14.81 -11.66 6.45
N ALA A 184 -13.76 -12.26 7.00
CA ALA A 184 -12.95 -11.62 8.02
C ALA A 184 -11.49 -12.02 7.87
N THR A 185 -10.59 -11.09 8.16
CA THR A 185 -9.15 -11.32 8.19
C THR A 185 -8.58 -10.88 9.53
N TRP A 186 -7.45 -11.47 9.89
CA TRP A 186 -6.67 -11.11 11.07
C TRP A 186 -5.19 -11.12 10.72
N ALA A 187 -4.42 -10.25 11.38
CA ALA A 187 -2.98 -10.20 11.27
C ALA A 187 -2.38 -9.71 12.59
N ALA A 188 -1.21 -10.26 12.94
CA ALA A 188 -0.43 -9.85 14.10
C ALA A 188 1.07 -9.93 13.79
N SER A 189 1.83 -8.93 14.22
CA SER A 189 3.27 -8.87 14.00
C SER A 189 4.03 -8.44 15.25
N ILE A 190 5.27 -8.91 15.35
CA ILE A 190 6.30 -8.35 16.24
C ILE A 190 7.42 -7.83 15.34
N THR A 191 7.66 -6.53 15.37
CA THR A 191 8.67 -5.87 14.56
C THR A 191 9.58 -5.01 15.40
N ARG A 192 10.67 -4.52 14.81
CA ARG A 192 11.32 -3.31 15.32
C ARG A 192 10.31 -2.17 15.43
N ALA A 193 10.53 -1.25 16.36
CA ALA A 193 9.59 -0.16 16.62
C ALA A 193 9.66 0.97 15.59
N LEU A 194 10.82 1.13 14.94
CA LEU A 194 11.06 2.12 13.89
C LEU A 194 11.86 1.45 12.76
N ALA A 195 12.15 2.20 11.70
CA ALA A 195 13.05 1.76 10.63
C ALA A 195 13.58 2.96 9.84
N ASP A 196 14.81 2.84 9.34
CA ASP A 196 15.34 3.69 8.27
C ASP A 196 14.96 3.13 6.87
N PRO A 197 15.32 3.80 5.74
CA PRO A 197 15.01 3.33 4.39
C PRO A 197 15.61 1.96 4.02
N TYR A 198 16.56 1.46 4.80
CA TYR A 198 17.26 0.19 4.60
C TYR A 198 16.80 -0.87 5.61
N GLY A 199 15.76 -0.56 6.39
CA GLY A 199 15.17 -1.44 7.40
C GLY A 199 15.94 -1.52 8.72
N ALA A 200 16.98 -0.70 8.90
CA ALA A 200 17.75 -0.70 10.13
C ALA A 200 17.04 0.07 11.24
N ASP A 201 17.09 -0.51 12.44
CA ASP A 201 16.73 0.14 13.70
C ASP A 201 17.67 -0.40 14.78
N ILE A 202 18.25 0.50 15.57
CA ILE A 202 19.23 0.17 16.61
C ILE A 202 18.77 0.78 17.93
N GLY A 203 18.87 0.00 18.99
CA GLY A 203 18.47 0.42 20.33
C GLY A 203 19.16 -0.43 21.38
N ASN A 204 19.47 0.18 22.51
CA ASN A 204 20.17 -0.48 23.62
C ASN A 204 19.20 -1.15 24.60
N SER A 205 17.92 -0.75 24.60
CA SER A 205 16.84 -1.35 25.38
C SER A 205 15.50 -1.11 24.68
N GLY A 206 14.65 -2.13 24.57
CA GLY A 206 13.39 -2.03 23.81
C GLY A 206 13.63 -2.08 22.30
N GLY A 207 12.96 -1.22 21.54
CA GLY A 207 13.04 -1.19 20.08
C GLY A 207 12.07 -2.14 19.39
N TRP A 208 11.00 -2.58 20.06
CA TRP A 208 10.02 -3.49 19.50
C TRP A 208 8.62 -2.88 19.47
N ALA A 209 7.84 -3.27 18.48
CA ALA A 209 6.43 -2.98 18.35
C ALA A 209 5.63 -4.27 18.13
N GLY A 210 4.49 -4.35 18.81
CA GLY A 210 3.46 -5.36 18.54
C GLY A 210 2.29 -4.69 17.83
N THR A 211 1.92 -5.19 16.66
CA THR A 211 0.86 -4.60 15.82
C THR A 211 -0.16 -5.68 15.48
N GLY A 212 -1.45 -5.35 15.57
CA GLY A 212 -2.54 -6.25 15.22
C GLY A 212 -3.60 -5.53 14.40
N ARG A 213 -4.22 -6.26 13.47
CA ARG A 213 -5.35 -5.80 12.65
C ARG A 213 -6.37 -6.90 12.50
N ALA A 214 -7.64 -6.53 12.59
CA ALA A 214 -8.76 -7.40 12.28
C ALA A 214 -9.72 -6.66 11.35
N THR A 215 -10.26 -7.38 10.38
CA THR A 215 -11.22 -6.83 9.42
C THR A 215 -12.46 -7.71 9.31
N PHE A 216 -13.57 -7.08 8.94
CA PHE A 216 -14.84 -7.73 8.69
C PHE A 216 -15.51 -7.12 7.47
N LEU A 217 -16.07 -7.98 6.64
CA LEU A 217 -16.82 -7.67 5.44
C LEU A 217 -18.30 -7.98 5.72
N PRO A 218 -19.02 -7.10 6.46
CA PRO A 218 -20.42 -7.33 6.82
C PRO A 218 -21.31 -7.56 5.60
N TYR A 219 -20.97 -6.94 4.46
CA TYR A 219 -21.72 -7.06 3.23
C TYR A 219 -20.79 -7.27 2.04
N TYR A 220 -21.12 -8.26 1.23
CA TYR A 220 -20.47 -8.55 -0.05
C TYR A 220 -21.49 -9.19 -0.97
N ASP A 221 -21.71 -8.58 -2.13
CA ASP A 221 -22.68 -9.04 -3.12
C ASP A 221 -22.05 -10.11 -4.03
N GLU A 222 -22.19 -11.38 -3.67
CA GLU A 222 -21.65 -12.51 -4.43
C GLU A 222 -22.17 -12.56 -5.88
N PRO A 223 -23.48 -12.39 -6.17
CA PRO A 223 -24.00 -12.39 -7.54
C PRO A 223 -23.35 -11.38 -8.49
N SER A 224 -22.96 -10.21 -8.00
CA SER A 224 -22.27 -9.21 -8.82
C SER A 224 -20.76 -9.34 -8.81
N GLY A 225 -20.20 -10.32 -8.09
CA GLY A 225 -18.77 -10.50 -7.93
C GLY A 225 -18.12 -9.41 -7.09
N GLY A 226 -18.84 -8.79 -6.15
CA GLY A 226 -18.31 -7.73 -5.30
C GLY A 226 -18.47 -6.32 -5.86
N ARG A 227 -19.43 -6.10 -6.76
CA ARG A 227 -19.78 -4.74 -7.21
C ARG A 227 -20.39 -3.90 -6.09
N HIS A 228 -20.92 -4.56 -5.06
CA HIS A 228 -21.45 -3.92 -3.86
C HIS A 228 -20.84 -4.59 -2.62
N TYR A 229 -20.16 -3.82 -1.76
CA TYR A 229 -19.61 -4.32 -0.50
C TYR A 229 -19.42 -3.22 0.54
N LEU A 230 -19.34 -3.64 1.80
CA LEU A 230 -18.94 -2.83 2.93
C LEU A 230 -17.88 -3.58 3.73
N HIS A 231 -16.75 -2.92 3.93
CA HIS A 231 -15.59 -3.34 4.71
C HIS A 231 -15.45 -2.48 5.95
N LEU A 232 -15.10 -3.13 7.07
CA LEU A 232 -14.79 -2.52 8.34
C LEU A 232 -13.50 -3.13 8.89
N GLY A 233 -12.72 -2.37 9.64
CA GLY A 233 -11.55 -2.90 10.32
C GLY A 233 -11.11 -2.05 11.50
N ALA A 234 -10.26 -2.65 12.32
CA ALA A 234 -9.61 -2.00 13.43
C ALA A 234 -8.17 -2.50 13.55
N SER A 235 -7.28 -1.60 13.95
CA SER A 235 -5.86 -1.86 14.13
C SER A 235 -5.37 -1.26 15.44
N TYR A 236 -4.38 -1.91 16.06
CA TYR A 236 -3.73 -1.45 17.28
C TYR A 236 -2.24 -1.74 17.22
N GLU A 237 -1.42 -0.80 17.68
CA GLU A 237 0.01 -0.98 17.88
C GLU A 237 0.42 -0.50 19.27
N LEU A 238 1.30 -1.25 19.92
CA LEU A 238 2.07 -0.83 21.08
C LEU A 238 3.55 -0.88 20.72
N ALA A 239 4.24 0.26 20.80
CA ALA A 239 5.63 0.39 20.40
C ALA A 239 6.49 1.00 21.50
N TYR A 240 7.69 0.44 21.67
CA TYR A 240 8.74 0.89 22.59
C TYR A 240 9.96 1.32 21.76
N PRO A 241 10.15 2.61 21.43
CA PRO A 241 11.28 3.07 20.63
C PRO A 241 12.63 2.75 21.28
N GLY A 242 13.59 2.24 20.51
CA GLY A 242 14.87 1.74 21.07
C GLY A 242 15.79 2.81 21.69
N ASN A 243 15.53 4.08 21.37
CA ASN A 243 16.23 5.26 21.90
C ASN A 243 15.29 6.19 22.70
N ASN A 244 14.12 5.68 23.12
CA ASN A 244 13.08 6.43 23.83
C ASN A 244 12.65 7.73 23.11
N GLN A 245 12.71 7.73 21.78
CA GLN A 245 12.39 8.90 20.96
C GLN A 245 11.58 8.52 19.73
N PHE A 246 10.60 9.36 19.38
CA PHE A 246 9.92 9.29 18.08
C PHE A 246 9.48 10.69 17.64
N ARG A 247 9.08 10.81 16.37
CA ARG A 247 8.59 12.06 15.78
C ARG A 247 7.57 11.74 14.70
N TYR A 248 6.46 12.46 14.74
CA TYR A 248 5.48 12.52 13.66
C TYR A 248 5.65 13.80 12.86
N ARG A 249 5.60 13.66 11.54
CA ARG A 249 5.60 14.77 10.58
C ARG A 249 5.07 14.31 9.24
N THR A 250 4.47 15.22 8.47
CA THR A 250 4.01 14.94 7.11
C THR A 250 4.07 16.17 6.23
N VAL A 251 4.21 15.92 4.94
CA VAL A 251 4.02 16.86 3.83
C VAL A 251 2.51 17.05 3.58
N PRO A 252 2.06 18.01 2.75
CA PRO A 252 0.67 17.99 2.33
C PRO A 252 0.45 16.78 1.41
N GLU A 253 -0.78 16.53 0.98
CA GLU A 253 -1.11 15.38 0.11
C GLU A 253 -0.68 15.56 -1.35
N VAL A 254 0.47 16.22 -1.53
CA VAL A 254 1.22 16.42 -2.77
C VAL A 254 2.69 16.53 -2.37
N PHE A 255 3.55 15.82 -3.09
CA PHE A 255 4.97 15.80 -2.85
C PHE A 255 5.70 16.04 -4.16
N ILE A 256 6.63 16.99 -4.17
CA ILE A 256 7.62 17.15 -5.24
C ILE A 256 8.99 17.35 -4.59
N GLY A 257 10.01 16.69 -5.13
CA GLY A 257 11.41 16.89 -4.82
C GLY A 257 11.98 15.89 -3.82
N SER A 258 12.86 16.35 -2.93
CA SER A 258 13.49 15.55 -1.90
C SER A 258 13.43 16.24 -0.54
N GLN A 259 13.17 15.44 0.50
CA GLN A 259 13.10 15.92 1.87
C GLN A 259 14.30 15.46 2.69
N GLN A 260 14.78 16.36 3.55
CA GLN A 260 15.79 16.07 4.56
C GLN A 260 15.10 15.51 5.82
N SER A 261 15.35 14.26 6.19
CA SER A 261 15.24 13.81 7.58
C SER A 261 16.52 14.09 8.34
N ALA A 262 16.42 14.26 9.66
CA ALA A 262 17.52 14.12 10.60
C ALA A 262 17.45 12.69 11.19
N GLY A 263 18.16 11.75 10.59
CA GLY A 263 18.23 10.35 11.02
C GLY A 263 16.90 9.57 10.96
N ALA A 264 16.95 8.34 11.49
CA ALA A 264 15.82 7.42 11.67
C ALA A 264 14.95 7.81 12.87
N ILE A 265 14.46 9.05 12.90
CA ILE A 265 13.60 9.55 13.98
C ILE A 265 12.18 9.69 13.43
N GLY A 266 11.40 8.60 13.49
CA GLY A 266 9.98 8.56 13.07
C GLY A 266 9.63 7.47 12.05
N ASN A 267 8.36 7.42 11.63
CA ASN A 267 7.81 6.40 10.70
C ASN A 267 8.21 6.61 9.22
N SER A 268 8.91 7.71 8.89
CA SER A 268 9.18 8.12 7.52
C SER A 268 10.61 8.71 7.38
N GLY A 269 11.61 8.02 7.94
CA GLY A 269 12.98 8.51 7.99
C GLY A 269 13.72 8.35 6.66
N ALA A 270 14.36 9.43 6.18
CA ALA A 270 15.54 9.38 5.32
C ALA A 270 16.27 10.74 5.24
N THR A 271 17.58 10.78 5.45
CA THR A 271 18.43 11.98 5.37
C THR A 271 18.98 12.19 3.97
N LEU A 272 18.92 13.41 3.43
CA LEU A 272 19.74 13.82 2.27
C LEU A 272 20.54 15.08 2.65
N PRO A 273 21.86 15.15 2.37
CA PRO A 273 22.64 16.37 2.55
C PRO A 273 22.34 17.38 1.43
N GLY A 274 22.08 18.65 1.79
CA GLY A 274 21.84 19.74 0.83
C GLY A 274 20.73 20.70 1.29
N PRO A 275 20.51 21.82 0.58
CA PRO A 275 19.35 22.68 0.81
C PRO A 275 18.05 21.90 0.53
N LEU A 276 16.96 22.22 1.25
CA LEU A 276 15.64 21.65 0.99
C LEU A 276 15.28 21.86 -0.49
N ASN A 277 15.07 20.75 -1.21
CA ASN A 277 14.67 20.77 -2.61
C ASN A 277 13.37 19.98 -2.75
N GLY A 278 12.33 20.39 -2.03
CA GLY A 278 11.02 19.76 -2.11
C GLY A 278 9.97 20.37 -1.19
N THR A 279 8.78 19.77 -1.20
CA THR A 279 7.65 20.23 -0.37
C THR A 279 8.00 20.13 1.12
N PRO A 280 7.81 21.20 1.95
CA PRO A 280 8.13 21.18 3.36
C PRO A 280 7.11 20.37 4.18
N PHE A 281 7.49 20.01 5.41
CA PHE A 281 6.55 19.42 6.36
C PHE A 281 5.53 20.48 6.82
N PHE A 282 4.24 20.19 6.63
CA PHE A 282 3.14 21.04 7.13
C PHE A 282 2.76 20.73 8.57
N VAL A 283 3.01 19.49 8.99
CA VAL A 283 2.79 19.02 10.35
C VAL A 283 4.10 18.46 10.87
N ASP A 284 4.46 18.84 12.09
CA ASP A 284 5.63 18.33 12.78
C ASP A 284 5.41 18.42 14.30
N SER A 285 5.49 17.26 14.96
CA SER A 285 5.38 17.17 16.42
C SER A 285 6.67 17.56 17.15
N GLY A 286 7.78 17.67 16.43
CA GLY A 286 9.12 17.66 17.04
C GLY A 286 9.50 16.28 17.57
N THR A 287 10.71 16.16 18.13
CA THR A 287 11.13 14.92 18.77
C THR A 287 10.46 14.79 20.14
N LEU A 288 9.70 13.71 20.32
CA LEU A 288 9.04 13.36 21.56
C LEU A 288 9.89 12.30 22.27
N ASN A 289 10.31 12.58 23.51
CA ASN A 289 10.96 11.59 24.37
C ASN A 289 9.87 10.74 25.03
N THR A 290 9.80 9.44 24.73
CA THR A 290 8.73 8.53 25.18
C THR A 290 9.30 7.15 25.50
N ASP A 291 8.81 6.51 26.55
CA ASP A 291 9.16 5.11 26.82
C ASP A 291 8.39 4.16 25.92
N HIS A 292 7.13 4.51 25.63
CA HIS A 292 6.26 3.79 24.72
C HIS A 292 5.19 4.71 24.15
N PHE A 293 4.55 4.27 23.08
CA PHE A 293 3.31 4.85 22.58
C PHE A 293 2.35 3.75 22.13
N SER A 294 1.05 4.05 22.20
CA SER A 294 -0.01 3.22 21.62
C SER A 294 -0.63 3.95 20.44
N LEU A 295 -0.89 3.23 19.37
CA LEU A 295 -1.53 3.74 18.16
C LEU A 295 -2.80 2.93 17.89
N TYR A 296 -3.89 3.63 17.63
CA TYR A 296 -5.22 3.10 17.38
C TYR A 296 -5.64 3.45 15.97
N GLY A 297 -6.29 2.54 15.27
CA GLY A 297 -6.81 2.76 13.92
C GLY A 297 -8.18 2.11 13.73
N THR A 298 -9.09 2.80 13.06
CA THR A 298 -10.34 2.24 12.55
C THR A 298 -10.47 2.56 11.07
N GLU A 299 -10.95 1.60 10.28
CA GLU A 299 -11.06 1.72 8.83
C GLU A 299 -12.46 1.30 8.36
N MET A 300 -12.94 1.98 7.33
CA MET A 300 -14.19 1.68 6.63
C MET A 300 -14.00 1.94 5.15
N ALA A 301 -14.42 1.00 4.31
CA ALA A 301 -14.45 1.19 2.86
C ALA A 301 -15.66 0.49 2.25
N GLY A 302 -16.11 0.97 1.09
CA GLY A 302 -17.22 0.35 0.42
C GLY A 302 -17.33 0.77 -1.03
N SER A 303 -18.01 -0.08 -1.80
CA SER A 303 -18.37 0.17 -3.18
C SER A 303 -19.85 -0.09 -3.36
N TRP A 304 -20.55 0.78 -4.07
CA TRP A 304 -21.90 0.59 -4.55
C TRP A 304 -21.96 0.90 -6.05
N GLY A 305 -21.53 -0.08 -6.85
CA GLY A 305 -21.37 0.12 -8.28
C GLY A 305 -20.25 1.11 -8.58
N ALA A 306 -20.59 2.19 -9.29
CA ALA A 306 -19.62 3.20 -9.66
C ALA A 306 -19.15 4.07 -8.50
N PHE A 307 -19.93 4.17 -7.43
CA PHE A 307 -19.61 4.96 -6.26
C PHE A 307 -18.74 4.16 -5.28
N ASN A 308 -17.67 4.77 -4.78
CA ASN A 308 -16.79 4.18 -3.78
C ASN A 308 -16.51 5.20 -2.68
N PHE A 309 -16.24 4.71 -1.47
CA PHE A 309 -15.78 5.54 -0.37
C PHE A 309 -14.80 4.79 0.52
N GLN A 310 -13.98 5.54 1.22
CA GLN A 310 -12.99 5.04 2.17
C GLN A 310 -12.76 6.07 3.26
N SER A 311 -12.60 5.63 4.50
CA SER A 311 -12.31 6.48 5.65
C SER A 311 -11.51 5.73 6.69
N GLU A 312 -10.55 6.42 7.27
CA GLU A 312 -9.81 5.91 8.43
C GLU A 312 -9.66 7.02 9.46
N TRP A 313 -9.75 6.64 10.74
CA TRP A 313 -9.39 7.47 11.88
C TRP A 313 -8.24 6.80 12.61
N MET A 314 -7.24 7.59 12.98
CA MET A 314 -6.04 7.14 13.66
C MET A 314 -5.74 8.05 14.84
N ALA A 315 -5.25 7.47 15.93
CA ALA A 315 -4.86 8.24 17.10
C ALA A 315 -3.69 7.60 17.85
N THR A 316 -2.79 8.43 18.37
CA THR A 316 -1.65 7.99 19.18
C THR A 316 -1.73 8.58 20.57
N THR A 317 -1.51 7.75 21.59
CA THR A 317 -1.19 8.17 22.96
C THR A 317 0.27 7.86 23.26
N ALA A 318 1.05 8.88 23.58
CA ALA A 318 2.47 8.75 23.91
C ALA A 318 2.75 9.09 25.37
N SER A 319 3.37 8.15 26.09
CA SER A 319 3.78 8.32 27.49
C SER A 319 5.17 8.95 27.55
N GLN A 320 5.20 10.28 27.61
CA GLN A 320 6.46 11.02 27.53
C GLN A 320 7.33 10.88 28.78
N VAL A 321 8.65 10.90 28.58
CA VAL A 321 9.65 10.96 29.64
C VAL A 321 9.74 12.41 30.14
N HIS A 322 9.55 12.60 31.45
CA HIS A 322 9.57 13.90 32.13
C HIS A 322 8.55 14.94 31.64
N ASN A 323 7.57 14.55 30.82
CA ASN A 323 6.51 15.43 30.32
C ASN A 323 5.14 14.74 30.41
N PRO A 324 4.02 15.50 30.35
CA PRO A 324 2.68 14.90 30.29
C PRO A 324 2.48 14.02 29.06
N ALA A 325 1.57 13.05 29.14
CA ALA A 325 1.19 12.25 27.99
C ALA A 325 0.60 13.11 26.86
N VAL A 326 0.88 12.73 25.61
CA VAL A 326 0.37 13.43 24.42
C VAL A 326 -0.64 12.56 23.71
N PHE A 327 -1.74 13.17 23.30
CA PHE A 327 -2.74 12.58 22.42
C PHE A 327 -2.73 13.33 21.09
N MET A 328 -2.58 12.59 19.99
CA MET A 328 -2.63 13.12 18.62
C MET A 328 -3.59 12.25 17.82
N GLN A 329 -4.35 12.85 16.90
CA GLN A 329 -5.28 12.12 16.04
C GLN A 329 -5.42 12.79 14.68
N GLY A 330 -5.91 12.01 13.72
CA GLY A 330 -6.31 12.49 12.40
C GLY A 330 -7.29 11.50 11.76
N ALA A 331 -8.11 11.99 10.85
CA ALA A 331 -8.99 11.14 10.07
C ALA A 331 -9.16 11.71 8.67
N TYR A 332 -9.47 10.83 7.72
CA TYR A 332 -9.87 11.27 6.40
C TYR A 332 -11.16 10.59 5.94
N PHE A 333 -11.81 11.22 4.99
CA PHE A 333 -12.88 10.64 4.21
C PHE A 333 -12.65 10.92 2.73
N SER A 334 -12.62 9.85 1.95
CA SER A 334 -12.51 9.84 0.49
C SER A 334 -13.79 9.32 -0.11
N ALA A 335 -14.24 9.96 -1.18
CA ALA A 335 -15.31 9.46 -2.04
C ALA A 335 -14.89 9.58 -3.50
N SER A 336 -15.29 8.59 -4.31
CA SER A 336 -15.05 8.60 -5.74
C SER A 336 -16.22 8.03 -6.53
N TYR A 337 -16.28 8.37 -7.81
CA TYR A 337 -17.29 7.88 -8.75
C TYR A 337 -16.65 7.58 -10.11
N PHE A 338 -16.79 6.34 -10.59
CA PHE A 338 -16.39 5.96 -11.95
C PHE A 338 -17.43 6.45 -12.96
N LEU A 339 -17.07 7.46 -13.75
CA LEU A 339 -17.89 7.99 -14.85
C LEU A 339 -18.17 6.93 -15.93
N THR A 340 -17.28 5.95 -16.05
CA THR A 340 -17.34 4.84 -17.00
C THR A 340 -18.00 3.57 -16.44
N GLY A 341 -18.36 3.56 -15.15
CA GLY A 341 -19.20 2.53 -14.53
C GLY A 341 -18.46 1.36 -13.87
N GLU A 342 -17.13 1.35 -13.90
CA GLU A 342 -16.29 0.40 -13.14
C GLU A 342 -16.57 0.49 -11.65
N HIS A 343 -16.11 -0.50 -10.90
CA HIS A 343 -16.13 -0.49 -9.44
C HIS A 343 -14.73 -0.83 -8.93
N ARG A 344 -14.43 -0.45 -7.68
CA ARG A 344 -13.16 -0.76 -7.05
C ARG A 344 -13.19 -2.19 -6.49
N PRO A 345 -12.36 -3.12 -6.99
CA PRO A 345 -12.37 -4.50 -6.52
C PRO A 345 -11.96 -4.60 -5.04
N PHE A 346 -12.50 -5.59 -4.35
CA PHE A 346 -12.10 -5.93 -2.98
C PHE A 346 -11.37 -7.27 -2.94
N ILE A 347 -10.22 -7.30 -2.29
CA ILE A 347 -9.37 -8.48 -2.17
C ILE A 347 -9.67 -9.18 -0.83
N ARG A 348 -10.63 -10.12 -0.84
CA ARG A 348 -11.12 -10.81 0.37
C ARG A 348 -10.04 -11.46 1.24
N PRO A 349 -9.07 -12.24 0.71
CA PRO A 349 -8.07 -12.89 1.56
C PRO A 349 -7.11 -11.91 2.26
N ALA A 350 -6.93 -10.70 1.72
CA ALA A 350 -6.06 -9.67 2.28
C ALA A 350 -6.84 -8.62 3.11
N GLY A 351 -8.15 -8.49 2.89
CA GLY A 351 -8.94 -7.40 3.45
C GLY A 351 -8.46 -6.03 2.96
N THR A 352 -8.11 -5.93 1.68
CA THR A 352 -7.55 -4.72 1.04
C THR A 352 -8.30 -4.39 -0.26
N LEU A 353 -8.05 -3.20 -0.82
CA LEU A 353 -8.59 -2.83 -2.13
C LEU A 353 -7.71 -3.41 -3.25
N GLY A 354 -8.30 -3.55 -4.43
CA GLY A 354 -7.67 -4.10 -5.63
C GLY A 354 -7.56 -3.11 -6.78
N SER A 355 -6.75 -3.48 -7.76
CA SER A 355 -6.54 -2.70 -8.98
C SER A 355 -7.80 -2.72 -9.84
N VAL A 356 -8.23 -1.53 -10.26
CA VAL A 356 -9.35 -1.38 -11.19
C VAL A 356 -8.91 -1.85 -12.57
N VAL A 357 -9.71 -2.72 -13.19
CA VAL A 357 -9.54 -3.12 -14.58
C VAL A 357 -10.60 -2.37 -15.40
N PRO A 358 -10.20 -1.46 -16.29
CA PRO A 358 -11.14 -0.76 -17.18
C PRO A 358 -11.98 -1.76 -17.99
N PHE A 359 -13.26 -1.45 -18.21
CA PHE A 359 -14.11 -2.30 -19.04
C PHE A 359 -13.65 -2.37 -20.49
N GLU A 360 -12.96 -1.32 -20.95
CA GLU A 360 -12.31 -1.27 -22.25
C GLU A 360 -10.94 -0.58 -22.16
N ASN A 361 -10.03 -0.95 -23.06
CA ASN A 361 -8.71 -0.31 -23.14
C ASN A 361 -8.85 1.13 -23.68
N PHE A 362 -7.95 2.03 -23.25
CA PHE A 362 -7.81 3.34 -23.88
C PHE A 362 -7.03 3.22 -25.20
N PHE A 363 -7.66 3.56 -26.33
CA PHE A 363 -6.99 3.59 -27.63
C PHE A 363 -7.72 4.51 -28.62
N ALA A 364 -7.04 4.90 -29.68
CA ALA A 364 -7.63 5.59 -30.82
C ALA A 364 -7.05 5.02 -32.13
N LEU A 365 -7.91 4.67 -33.09
CA LEU A 365 -7.48 4.22 -34.41
C LEU A 365 -7.15 5.42 -35.30
N ARG A 366 -6.04 5.33 -36.06
CA ARG A 366 -5.51 6.43 -36.89
C ARG A 366 -6.50 6.98 -37.93
N ASN A 367 -7.46 6.17 -38.35
CA ASN A 367 -8.46 6.51 -39.37
C ASN A 367 -9.80 6.97 -38.78
N GLY A 368 -9.88 7.20 -37.47
CA GLY A 368 -11.11 7.65 -36.80
C GLY A 368 -12.21 6.59 -36.71
N GLN A 369 -11.95 5.33 -37.08
CA GLN A 369 -12.97 4.27 -37.11
C GLN A 369 -13.25 3.61 -35.75
N GLY A 370 -12.61 4.07 -34.69
CA GLY A 370 -12.84 3.52 -33.35
C GLY A 370 -11.94 4.15 -32.29
N TRP A 371 -12.44 4.17 -31.07
CA TRP A 371 -11.74 4.63 -29.88
C TRP A 371 -12.27 3.86 -28.68
N GLY A 372 -11.42 3.67 -27.67
CA GLY A 372 -11.78 3.16 -26.37
C GLY A 372 -11.45 4.20 -25.30
N ARG A 373 -12.32 4.36 -24.32
CA ARG A 373 -12.28 5.44 -23.33
C ARG A 373 -11.35 5.17 -22.17
N GLY A 374 -10.98 3.92 -21.92
CA GLY A 374 -10.42 3.54 -20.63
C GLY A 374 -11.45 3.74 -19.51
N ALA A 375 -10.96 3.83 -18.28
CA ALA A 375 -11.76 4.16 -17.11
C ALA A 375 -11.54 5.62 -16.71
N TRP A 376 -12.61 6.32 -16.30
CA TRP A 376 -12.58 7.68 -15.80
C TRP A 376 -13.19 7.74 -14.40
N GLU A 377 -12.43 8.22 -13.43
CA GLU A 377 -12.85 8.36 -12.03
C GLU A 377 -12.71 9.82 -11.61
N VAL A 378 -13.72 10.32 -10.89
CA VAL A 378 -13.64 11.60 -10.17
C VAL A 378 -13.64 11.32 -8.68
N ALA A 379 -12.82 12.03 -7.92
CA ALA A 379 -12.66 11.77 -6.50
C ALA A 379 -12.41 13.06 -5.70
N SER A 380 -12.81 13.02 -4.43
CA SER A 380 -12.55 14.07 -3.45
C SER A 380 -12.15 13.46 -2.11
N ARG A 381 -11.19 14.07 -1.42
CA ARG A 381 -10.77 13.68 -0.07
C ARG A 381 -10.72 14.89 0.84
N LEU A 382 -11.11 14.69 2.10
CA LEU A 382 -10.93 15.60 3.22
C LEU A 382 -10.13 14.86 4.29
N SER A 383 -9.07 15.48 4.81
CA SER A 383 -8.10 14.88 5.74
C SER A 383 -7.69 15.83 6.86
#